data_AF-A0A9P5XCB8-F1
#
_entry.id   AF-A0A9P5XCB8-F1
#
_cell.length_a   1.000
_cell.length_b   1.000
_cell.length_c   1.000
_cell.angle_alpha   90.00
_cell.angle_beta   90.00
_cell.angle_gamma   90.00
#
_symmetry.space_group_name_H-M   'P 1'
#
loop_
_entity.id
_entity.type
_entity.pdbx_description
1 polymer ?
#
loop_
_entity_poly.entity_id
_entity_poly.type
_entity_poly.pdbx_seq_one_letter_code
_entity_poly.pdbx_strand_id
1 'polypeptide(L)'
;MSSDTGQVSDSVKQGCEVAARSQRATRLYTGLSQQYFPNFCKLVHAVRIISQHSITPTELDSAGKLFSEFLIEFEELYVQRITSQMHFVQQCMHVLWHIVPEIYHLGPTCNYAQWTMEQTIGNLGQEIQLHSNPFSNLVQWGILQAQINTLIAKYPELSHEGHVPHDTIQLDGNYALLHIPWDEQIYRLRPDEL
;
A
#
# COMPACT_ATOMS: atom_id res chain seq x y z
N MET A 1 -14.56 -29.89 -19.51
CA MET A 1 -13.25 -29.23 -19.56
C MET A 1 -13.22 -28.41 -20.85
N SER A 2 -12.86 -27.13 -20.77
CA SER A 2 -12.91 -26.11 -21.84
C SER A 2 -14.19 -25.27 -21.92
N SER A 3 -14.38 -24.35 -20.97
CA SER A 3 -15.29 -23.20 -21.11
C SER A 3 -15.09 -22.23 -19.93
N ASP A 4 -14.00 -21.46 -19.93
CA ASP A 4 -13.87 -20.34 -18.97
C ASP A 4 -12.87 -19.24 -19.39
N THR A 5 -12.07 -19.48 -20.43
CA THR A 5 -11.12 -18.48 -20.96
C THR A 5 -11.79 -17.39 -21.82
N GLY A 6 -13.06 -17.55 -22.19
CA GLY A 6 -13.80 -16.60 -23.04
C GLY A 6 -14.35 -15.38 -22.30
N GLN A 7 -14.82 -15.53 -21.06
CA GLN A 7 -15.47 -14.44 -20.32
C GLN A 7 -14.50 -13.38 -19.80
N VAL A 8 -13.24 -13.75 -19.54
CA VAL A 8 -12.19 -12.81 -19.12
C VAL A 8 -11.75 -11.93 -20.30
N SER A 9 -11.62 -12.51 -21.51
CA SER A 9 -11.35 -11.77 -22.76
C SER A 9 -12.43 -10.71 -23.03
N ASP A 10 -13.69 -11.07 -22.86
CA ASP A 10 -14.80 -10.17 -23.17
C ASP A 10 -14.98 -9.07 -22.13
N SER A 11 -14.64 -9.33 -20.86
CA SER A 11 -14.60 -8.30 -19.81
C SER A 11 -13.47 -7.27 -20.04
N VAL A 12 -12.32 -7.72 -20.54
CA VAL A 12 -11.20 -6.84 -20.94
C VAL A 12 -11.56 -6.00 -22.18
N LYS A 13 -12.26 -6.59 -23.16
CA LYS A 13 -12.76 -5.86 -24.34
C LYS A 13 -13.85 -4.85 -23.96
N GLN A 14 -14.76 -5.21 -23.07
CA GLN A 14 -15.80 -4.31 -22.55
C GLN A 14 -15.18 -3.14 -21.77
N GLY A 15 -14.12 -3.39 -20.98
CA GLY A 15 -13.33 -2.33 -20.33
C GLY A 15 -12.64 -1.39 -21.32
N CYS A 16 -12.11 -1.92 -22.42
CA CYS A 16 -11.57 -1.15 -23.54
C CYS A 16 -12.63 -0.28 -24.25
N GLU A 17 -13.84 -0.80 -24.47
CA GLU A 17 -14.94 -0.03 -25.08
C GLU A 17 -15.52 1.05 -24.16
N VAL A 18 -15.58 0.78 -22.85
CA VAL A 18 -16.03 1.77 -21.85
C VAL A 18 -14.99 2.89 -21.70
N ALA A 19 -13.69 2.57 -21.79
CA ALA A 19 -12.62 3.57 -21.86
C ALA A 19 -12.72 4.44 -23.13
N ALA A 20 -13.22 3.89 -24.24
CA ALA A 20 -13.43 4.62 -25.49
C ALA A 20 -14.66 5.57 -25.48
N ARG A 21 -15.65 5.34 -24.62
CA ARG A 21 -16.86 6.19 -24.52
C ARG A 21 -16.69 7.48 -23.72
N SER A 22 -15.63 7.60 -22.91
CA SER A 22 -15.30 8.85 -22.22
C SER A 22 -14.47 9.76 -23.13
N GLN A 23 -15.14 10.59 -23.93
CA GLN A 23 -14.52 11.51 -24.90
C GLN A 23 -13.51 12.51 -24.30
N ARG A 24 -13.35 12.57 -22.96
CA ARG A 24 -12.32 13.37 -22.29
C ARG A 24 -11.00 12.64 -22.04
N ALA A 25 -10.98 11.30 -21.99
CA ALA A 25 -9.77 10.52 -21.73
C ALA A 25 -8.95 10.24 -23.01
N THR A 26 -9.57 10.29 -24.17
CA THR A 26 -8.98 9.85 -25.45
C THR A 26 -7.96 10.85 -26.04
N ARG A 27 -7.87 12.09 -25.52
CA ARG A 27 -7.08 13.15 -26.16
C ARG A 27 -5.57 13.13 -25.84
N LEU A 28 -5.12 12.34 -24.87
CA LEU A 28 -3.70 12.25 -24.48
C LEU A 28 -2.99 10.97 -24.97
N TYR A 29 -3.72 9.96 -25.44
CA TYR A 29 -3.14 8.65 -25.77
C TYR A 29 -2.94 8.40 -27.27
N THR A 30 -3.17 9.40 -28.13
CA THR A 30 -3.10 9.27 -29.60
C THR A 30 -1.70 9.04 -30.17
N GLY A 31 -0.66 8.98 -29.34
CA GLY A 31 0.73 8.73 -29.75
C GLY A 31 1.31 7.37 -29.36
N LEU A 32 0.61 6.56 -28.54
CA LEU A 32 1.13 5.26 -28.13
C LEU A 32 0.82 4.20 -29.20
N SER A 33 1.80 3.36 -29.53
CA SER A 33 1.58 2.28 -30.51
C SER A 33 0.52 1.30 -29.98
N GLN A 34 -0.21 0.66 -30.89
CA GLN A 34 -1.28 -0.29 -30.57
C GLN A 34 -0.79 -1.50 -29.74
N GLN A 35 0.51 -1.75 -29.69
CA GLN A 35 1.12 -2.85 -28.95
C GLN A 35 1.34 -2.52 -27.46
N TYR A 36 1.62 -1.25 -27.13
CA TYR A 36 1.92 -0.84 -25.74
C TYR A 36 0.67 -0.43 -24.96
N PHE A 37 -0.36 0.05 -25.67
CA PHE A 37 -1.57 0.57 -25.07
C PHE A 37 -2.33 -0.45 -24.20
N PRO A 38 -2.52 -1.72 -24.63
CA PRO A 38 -3.19 -2.72 -23.81
C PRO A 38 -2.45 -2.98 -22.49
N ASN A 39 -1.12 -3.09 -22.53
CA ASN A 39 -0.31 -3.28 -21.32
C ASN A 39 -0.49 -2.12 -20.34
N PHE A 40 -0.43 -0.87 -20.84
CA PHE A 40 -0.66 0.30 -20.01
C PHE A 40 -2.08 0.34 -19.40
N CYS A 41 -3.10 -0.09 -20.15
CA CYS A 41 -4.46 -0.18 -19.64
C CYS A 41 -4.59 -1.17 -18.48
N LYS A 42 -3.87 -2.32 -18.51
CA LYS A 42 -3.84 -3.27 -17.38
C LYS A 42 -3.31 -2.63 -16.11
N LEU A 43 -2.20 -1.89 -16.23
CA LEU A 43 -1.63 -1.14 -15.11
C LEU A 43 -2.61 -0.13 -14.54
N VAL A 44 -3.19 0.73 -15.40
CA VAL A 44 -4.14 1.76 -14.96
C VAL A 44 -5.36 1.14 -14.27
N HIS A 45 -5.87 0.03 -14.79
CA HIS A 45 -7.00 -0.67 -14.19
C HIS A 45 -6.65 -1.23 -12.81
N ALA A 46 -5.51 -1.90 -12.68
CA ALA A 46 -5.06 -2.45 -11.40
C ALA A 46 -4.82 -1.35 -10.36
N VAL A 47 -4.15 -0.25 -10.74
CA VAL A 47 -3.91 0.92 -9.89
C VAL A 47 -5.22 1.54 -9.40
N ARG A 48 -6.24 1.62 -10.27
CA ARG A 48 -7.55 2.13 -9.89
C ARG A 48 -8.23 1.30 -8.82
N ILE A 49 -8.11 -0.03 -8.89
CA ILE A 49 -8.66 -0.94 -7.87
C ILE A 49 -7.95 -0.70 -6.53
N ILE A 50 -6.62 -0.77 -6.49
CA ILE A 50 -5.87 -0.67 -5.23
C ILE A 50 -5.95 0.72 -4.58
N SER A 51 -6.33 1.74 -5.34
CA SER A 51 -6.51 3.11 -4.83
C SER A 51 -7.91 3.35 -4.25
N GLN A 52 -8.81 2.37 -4.26
CA GLN A 52 -10.13 2.50 -3.65
C GLN A 52 -10.02 2.48 -2.12
N HIS A 53 -10.87 3.27 -1.46
CA HIS A 53 -10.94 3.30 0.00
C HIS A 53 -11.53 2.00 0.60
N SER A 54 -12.37 1.31 -0.17
CA SER A 54 -12.96 0.03 0.18
C SER A 54 -12.76 -0.91 -1.00
N ILE A 55 -12.08 -2.02 -0.78
CA ILE A 55 -11.69 -2.99 -1.81
C ILE A 55 -12.19 -4.36 -1.38
N THR A 56 -12.88 -5.07 -2.27
CA THR A 56 -13.27 -6.45 -2.00
C THR A 56 -12.12 -7.42 -2.29
N PRO A 57 -12.02 -8.57 -1.59
CA PRO A 57 -10.97 -9.56 -1.88
C PRO A 57 -10.96 -10.03 -3.34
N THR A 58 -12.13 -10.13 -3.98
CA THR A 58 -12.26 -10.53 -5.38
C THR A 58 -11.72 -9.47 -6.36
N GLU A 59 -11.92 -8.19 -6.07
CA GLU A 59 -11.32 -7.10 -6.84
C GLU A 59 -9.80 -7.08 -6.65
N LEU A 60 -9.34 -7.34 -5.42
CA LEU A 60 -7.92 -7.37 -5.09
C LEU A 60 -7.19 -8.53 -5.78
N ASP A 61 -7.78 -9.73 -5.82
CA ASP A 61 -7.29 -10.86 -6.61
C ASP A 61 -7.20 -10.51 -8.11
N SER A 62 -8.21 -9.80 -8.61
CA SER A 62 -8.24 -9.36 -10.01
C SER A 62 -7.14 -8.34 -10.30
N ALA A 63 -6.89 -7.41 -9.37
CA ALA A 63 -5.77 -6.46 -9.47
C ALA A 63 -4.41 -7.18 -9.43
N GLY A 64 -4.24 -8.18 -8.57
CA GLY A 64 -3.02 -8.98 -8.49
C GLY A 64 -2.69 -9.70 -9.80
N LYS A 65 -3.72 -10.27 -10.46
CA LYS A 65 -3.57 -10.87 -11.79
C LYS A 65 -3.17 -9.83 -12.84
N LEU A 66 -3.84 -8.68 -12.85
CA LEU A 66 -3.52 -7.60 -13.79
C LEU A 66 -2.10 -7.04 -13.60
N PHE A 67 -1.62 -6.90 -12.36
CA PHE A 67 -0.24 -6.49 -12.10
C PHE A 67 0.77 -7.55 -12.56
N SER A 68 0.49 -8.83 -12.31
CA SER A 68 1.36 -9.93 -12.73
C SER A 68 1.48 -9.99 -14.25
N GLU A 69 0.34 -9.93 -14.96
CA GLU A 69 0.30 -9.87 -16.42
C GLU A 69 1.03 -8.63 -16.96
N PHE A 70 0.78 -7.46 -16.36
CA PHE A 70 1.45 -6.22 -16.73
C PHE A 70 2.97 -6.33 -16.61
N LEU A 71 3.49 -6.89 -15.50
CA LEU A 71 4.93 -6.99 -15.26
C LEU A 71 5.61 -7.97 -16.23
N ILE A 72 4.96 -9.11 -16.51
CA ILE A 72 5.47 -10.09 -17.49
C ILE A 72 5.50 -9.45 -18.89
N GLU A 73 4.40 -8.82 -19.31
CA GLU A 73 4.32 -8.12 -20.60
C GLU A 73 5.27 -6.92 -20.66
N PHE A 74 5.51 -6.24 -19.54
CA PHE A 74 6.46 -5.13 -19.47
C PHE A 74 7.90 -5.60 -19.73
N GLU A 75 8.30 -6.73 -19.13
CA GLU A 75 9.61 -7.33 -19.37
C GLU A 75 9.79 -7.73 -20.84
N GLU A 76 8.75 -8.30 -21.47
CA GLU A 76 8.81 -8.76 -22.85
C GLU A 76 8.79 -7.60 -23.87
N LEU A 77 7.92 -6.61 -23.68
CA LEU A 77 7.72 -5.51 -24.63
C LEU A 77 8.80 -4.42 -24.51
N TYR A 78 9.20 -4.06 -23.29
CA TYR A 78 10.05 -2.90 -23.06
C TYR A 78 11.52 -3.28 -22.82
N VAL A 79 11.77 -4.29 -21.97
CA VAL A 79 13.13 -4.69 -21.57
C VAL A 79 13.71 -5.77 -22.49
N GLN A 80 12.84 -6.57 -23.12
CA GLN A 80 13.17 -7.67 -24.03
C GLN A 80 14.11 -8.71 -23.39
N ARG A 81 14.10 -8.80 -22.05
CA ARG A 81 15.04 -9.61 -21.23
C ARG A 81 16.52 -9.31 -21.51
N ILE A 82 16.84 -8.09 -21.94
CA ILE A 82 18.21 -7.65 -22.21
C ILE A 82 18.77 -6.99 -20.94
N THR A 83 19.89 -7.51 -20.43
CA THR A 83 20.50 -7.04 -19.18
C THR A 83 20.93 -5.57 -19.21
N SER A 84 21.35 -5.06 -20.38
CA SER A 84 21.68 -3.63 -20.54
C SER A 84 20.48 -2.70 -20.31
N GLN A 85 19.25 -3.22 -20.43
CA GLN A 85 18.00 -2.50 -20.25
C GLN A 85 17.38 -2.67 -18.87
N MET A 86 18.04 -3.42 -17.97
CA MET A 86 17.52 -3.70 -16.63
C MET A 86 17.29 -2.43 -15.80
N HIS A 87 18.00 -1.33 -16.11
CA HIS A 87 17.83 -0.03 -15.48
C HIS A 87 16.44 0.61 -15.69
N PHE A 88 15.65 0.13 -16.67
CA PHE A 88 14.25 0.55 -16.83
C PHE A 88 13.31 -0.08 -15.80
N VAL A 89 13.70 -1.20 -15.19
CA VAL A 89 12.94 -1.84 -14.11
C VAL A 89 13.25 -1.13 -12.80
N GLN A 90 12.61 0.03 -12.61
CA GLN A 90 12.76 0.83 -11.40
C GLN A 90 12.07 0.18 -10.18
N GLN A 91 12.43 0.65 -8.98
CA GLN A 91 11.80 0.22 -7.73
C GLN A 91 10.28 0.32 -7.73
N CYS A 92 9.71 1.30 -8.45
CA CYS A 92 8.26 1.44 -8.58
C CYS A 92 7.60 0.23 -9.26
N MET A 93 8.30 -0.45 -10.17
CA MET A 93 7.82 -1.70 -10.78
C MET A 93 7.84 -2.85 -9.78
N HIS A 94 8.86 -2.91 -8.92
CA HIS A 94 8.94 -3.94 -7.89
C HIS A 94 7.78 -3.84 -6.89
N VAL A 95 7.42 -2.62 -6.49
CA VAL A 95 6.31 -2.39 -5.55
C VAL A 95 5.00 -3.01 -6.06
N LEU A 96 4.77 -3.06 -7.37
CA LEU A 96 3.55 -3.66 -7.94
C LEU A 96 3.40 -5.15 -7.64
N TRP A 97 4.51 -5.87 -7.41
CA TRP A 97 4.46 -7.29 -7.02
C TRP A 97 4.00 -7.47 -5.57
N HIS A 98 4.37 -6.53 -4.70
CA HIS A 98 4.15 -6.61 -3.27
C HIS A 98 2.87 -5.93 -2.80
N ILE A 99 2.36 -4.98 -3.57
CA ILE A 99 1.26 -4.11 -3.14
C ILE A 99 -0.02 -4.90 -2.80
N VAL A 100 -0.33 -5.95 -3.54
CA VAL A 100 -1.53 -6.76 -3.31
C VAL A 100 -1.41 -7.59 -2.02
N PRO A 101 -0.33 -8.38 -1.82
CA PRO A 101 -0.05 -9.02 -0.53
C PRO A 101 -0.07 -8.05 0.65
N GLU A 102 0.50 -6.85 0.47
CA GLU A 102 0.55 -5.83 1.52
C GLU A 102 -0.86 -5.34 1.88
N ILE A 103 -1.72 -5.12 0.87
CA ILE A 103 -3.11 -4.71 1.10
C ILE A 103 -3.92 -5.81 1.79
N TYR A 104 -3.63 -7.10 1.55
CA TYR A 104 -4.23 -8.19 2.32
C TYR A 104 -3.82 -8.14 3.80
N HIS A 105 -2.58 -7.74 4.08
CA HIS A 105 -2.05 -7.76 5.45
C HIS A 105 -2.42 -6.51 6.25
N LEU A 106 -2.26 -5.33 5.66
CA LEU A 106 -2.40 -4.03 6.34
C LEU A 106 -3.68 -3.27 5.96
N GLY A 107 -4.38 -3.72 4.93
CA GLY A 107 -5.52 -2.99 4.35
C GLY A 107 -5.11 -1.97 3.27
N PRO A 108 -6.06 -1.17 2.77
CA PRO A 108 -5.83 -0.22 1.68
C PRO A 108 -4.66 0.73 1.96
N THR A 109 -3.77 0.89 0.98
CA THR A 109 -2.51 1.65 1.15
C THR A 109 -2.76 3.10 1.58
N CYS A 110 -3.85 3.73 1.13
CA CYS A 110 -4.22 5.08 1.55
C CYS A 110 -4.45 5.18 3.07
N ASN A 111 -5.08 4.17 3.67
CA ASN A 111 -5.45 4.20 5.08
C ASN A 111 -4.22 3.97 5.96
N TYR A 112 -3.40 2.98 5.62
CA TYR A 112 -2.16 2.69 6.35
C TYR A 112 -1.13 3.84 6.23
N ALA A 113 -0.96 4.39 5.02
CA ALA A 113 -0.06 5.52 4.81
C ALA A 113 -0.55 6.76 5.55
N GLN A 114 -1.87 7.05 5.52
CA GLN A 114 -2.45 8.15 6.27
C GLN A 114 -2.24 7.98 7.77
N TRP A 115 -2.53 6.79 8.32
CA TRP A 115 -2.28 6.50 9.74
C TRP A 115 -0.82 6.74 10.11
N THR A 116 0.12 6.23 9.29
CA THR A 116 1.57 6.39 9.55
C THR A 116 1.98 7.87 9.53
N MET A 117 1.45 8.65 8.58
CA MET A 117 1.71 10.09 8.49
C MET A 117 1.12 10.84 9.68
N GLU A 118 -0.13 10.57 10.06
CA GLU A 118 -0.80 11.20 11.19
C GLU A 118 -0.11 10.91 12.51
N GLN A 119 0.28 9.65 12.74
CA GLN A 119 1.07 9.26 13.91
C GLN A 119 2.41 9.98 13.93
N THR A 120 3.09 10.05 12.80
CA THR A 120 4.37 10.77 12.69
C THR A 120 4.19 12.26 12.98
N ILE A 121 3.16 12.90 12.42
CA ILE A 121 2.84 14.31 12.67
C ILE A 121 2.49 14.53 14.14
N GLY A 122 1.71 13.65 14.76
CA GLY A 122 1.36 13.72 16.19
C GLY A 122 2.62 13.66 17.07
N ASN A 123 3.50 12.69 16.81
CA ASN A 123 4.76 12.54 17.54
C ASN A 123 5.67 13.77 17.36
N LEU A 124 5.88 14.22 16.12
CA LEU A 124 6.71 15.39 15.85
C LEU A 124 6.10 16.68 16.41
N GLY A 125 4.76 16.80 16.39
CA GLY A 125 4.03 17.93 16.92
C GLY A 125 4.18 18.09 18.43
N GLN A 126 4.25 16.97 19.18
CA GLN A 126 4.52 16.99 20.63
C GLN A 126 5.91 17.56 20.96
N GLU A 127 6.88 17.42 20.07
CA GLU A 127 8.25 17.92 20.26
C GLU A 127 8.40 19.42 19.91
N ILE A 128 7.47 19.97 19.10
CA ILE A 128 7.46 21.37 18.67
C ILE A 128 6.70 22.22 19.71
N GLN A 129 7.31 22.45 20.87
CA GLN A 129 6.66 23.18 21.98
C GLN A 129 7.02 24.69 22.04
N LEU A 130 8.11 25.12 21.39
CA LEU A 130 8.62 26.50 21.52
C LEU A 130 8.40 27.34 20.25
N HIS A 131 7.72 28.49 20.40
CA HIS A 131 7.33 29.34 19.26
C HIS A 131 8.50 30.12 18.63
N SER A 132 9.57 30.38 19.40
CA SER A 132 10.75 31.13 18.95
C SER A 132 11.81 30.25 18.28
N ASN A 133 11.85 28.96 18.62
CA ASN A 133 12.78 28.00 18.02
C ASN A 133 12.15 26.60 17.95
N PRO A 134 11.19 26.40 17.03
CA PRO A 134 10.35 25.21 16.98
C PRO A 134 11.11 23.92 16.68
N PHE A 135 12.24 24.01 15.98
CA PHE A 135 12.95 22.82 15.50
C PHE A 135 14.12 22.39 16.40
N SER A 136 14.57 23.21 17.36
CA SER A 136 15.73 22.83 18.18
C SER A 136 15.47 21.63 19.08
N ASN A 137 14.28 21.56 19.68
CA ASN A 137 13.88 20.39 20.46
C ASN A 137 13.77 19.15 19.57
N LEU A 138 13.16 19.29 18.39
CA LEU A 138 13.02 18.20 17.44
C LEU A 138 14.39 17.65 16.98
N VAL A 139 15.37 18.53 16.71
CA VAL A 139 16.72 18.12 16.35
C VAL A 139 17.41 17.37 17.49
N GLN A 140 17.29 17.87 18.73
CA GLN A 140 17.84 17.19 19.91
C GLN A 140 17.18 15.82 20.11
N TRP A 141 15.87 15.73 19.94
CA TRP A 141 15.13 14.47 20.03
C TRP A 141 15.58 13.47 18.95
N GLY A 142 15.75 13.91 17.71
CA GLY A 142 16.26 13.07 16.62
C GLY A 142 17.67 12.52 16.92
N ILE A 143 18.55 13.34 17.49
CA ILE A 143 19.89 12.92 17.93
C ILE A 143 19.78 11.88 19.06
N LEU A 144 18.95 12.12 20.07
CA LEU A 144 18.73 11.20 21.18
C LEU A 144 18.17 9.86 20.69
N GLN A 145 17.17 9.86 19.82
CA GLN A 145 16.59 8.63 19.27
C GLN A 145 17.63 7.84 18.45
N ALA A 146 18.47 8.53 17.66
CA ALA A 146 19.56 7.88 16.94
C ALA A 146 20.59 7.25 17.88
N GLN A 147 20.92 7.92 18.99
CA GLN A 147 21.83 7.39 20.03
C GLN A 147 21.22 6.18 20.73
N ILE A 148 19.95 6.24 21.13
CA ILE A 148 19.21 5.13 21.74
C ILE A 148 19.16 3.93 20.78
N ASN A 149 18.76 4.15 19.52
CA ASN A 149 18.69 3.09 18.52
C ASN A 149 20.07 2.45 18.28
N THR A 150 21.14 3.25 18.30
CA THR A 150 22.52 2.75 18.20
C THR A 150 22.90 1.89 19.41
N LEU A 151 22.53 2.32 20.61
CA LEU A 151 22.77 1.56 21.85
C LEU A 151 22.00 0.24 21.85
N ILE A 152 20.72 0.24 21.48
CA ILE A 152 19.88 -0.97 21.37
C ILE A 152 20.44 -1.91 20.30
N ALA A 153 20.84 -1.40 19.14
CA ALA A 153 21.42 -2.22 18.07
C ALA A 153 22.75 -2.88 18.48
N LYS A 154 23.54 -2.21 19.33
CA LYS A 154 24.82 -2.71 19.83
C LYS A 154 24.67 -3.65 21.03
N TYR A 155 23.69 -3.37 21.89
CA TYR A 155 23.41 -4.09 23.14
C TYR A 155 21.90 -4.40 23.21
N PRO A 156 21.45 -5.47 22.52
CA PRO A 156 20.03 -5.83 22.48
C PRO A 156 19.42 -6.08 23.87
N GLU A 157 20.23 -6.46 24.86
CA GLU A 157 19.83 -6.65 26.25
C GLU A 157 19.33 -5.38 26.96
N LEU A 158 19.65 -4.19 26.43
CA LEU A 158 19.15 -2.91 26.97
C LEU A 158 17.79 -2.52 26.39
N SER A 159 17.31 -3.26 25.38
CA SER A 159 15.93 -3.15 24.94
C SER A 159 15.03 -3.47 26.12
N HIS A 160 14.22 -2.52 26.55
CA HIS A 160 13.22 -2.80 27.57
C HIS A 160 12.24 -3.78 26.92
N GLU A 161 12.13 -5.00 27.45
CA GLU A 161 11.02 -5.88 27.12
C GLU A 161 9.75 -5.09 27.43
N GLY A 162 8.98 -4.81 26.38
CA GLY A 162 7.85 -3.88 26.47
C GLY A 162 6.97 -4.25 27.65
N HIS A 163 6.53 -3.23 28.41
CA HIS A 163 5.52 -3.45 29.44
C HIS A 163 4.30 -4.05 28.75
N VAL A 164 4.01 -5.31 29.05
CA VAL A 164 2.82 -5.99 28.55
C VAL A 164 1.61 -5.16 29.02
N PRO A 165 0.79 -4.60 28.11
CA PRO A 165 -0.37 -3.80 28.49
C PRO A 165 -1.25 -4.58 29.47
N HIS A 166 -1.91 -3.88 30.39
CA HIS A 166 -2.66 -4.50 31.48
C HIS A 166 -3.71 -5.52 30.98
N ASP A 167 -4.25 -5.31 29.79
CA ASP A 167 -5.32 -6.15 29.21
C ASP A 167 -4.81 -7.29 28.31
N THR A 168 -3.56 -7.71 28.50
CA THR A 168 -2.97 -8.78 27.68
C THR A 168 -3.31 -10.16 28.24
N ILE A 169 -3.82 -11.06 27.37
CA ILE A 169 -4.08 -12.45 27.73
C ILE A 169 -2.84 -13.28 27.37
N GLN A 170 -2.18 -13.86 28.37
CA GLN A 170 -1.04 -14.76 28.13
C GLN A 170 -1.51 -16.07 27.48
N LEU A 171 -0.84 -16.48 26.40
CA LEU A 171 -1.01 -17.75 25.72
C LEU A 171 0.15 -18.70 26.10
N ASP A 172 -0.07 -20.00 25.94
CA ASP A 172 1.00 -20.98 26.18
C ASP A 172 2.18 -20.77 25.20
N GLY A 173 3.42 -20.82 25.72
CA GLY A 173 4.64 -20.75 24.91
C GLY A 173 5.28 -19.37 24.73
N ASN A 174 5.18 -18.47 25.72
CA ASN A 174 5.74 -17.10 25.71
C ASN A 174 5.08 -16.15 24.69
N TYR A 175 3.86 -16.44 24.25
CA TYR A 175 3.07 -15.53 23.43
C TYR A 175 2.04 -14.82 24.29
N ALA A 176 1.80 -13.53 24.02
CA ALA A 176 0.80 -12.75 24.73
C ALA A 176 -0.16 -12.12 23.71
N LEU A 177 -1.46 -12.37 23.85
CA LEU A 177 -2.50 -11.76 23.04
C LEU A 177 -2.75 -10.34 23.56
N LEU A 178 -2.23 -9.36 22.82
CA LEU A 178 -2.50 -7.95 23.04
C LEU A 178 -3.98 -7.67 22.74
N HIS A 179 -4.75 -7.27 23.76
CA HIS A 179 -6.08 -6.72 23.55
C HIS A 179 -5.92 -5.40 22.80
N ILE A 180 -6.44 -5.35 21.57
CA ILE A 180 -6.56 -4.10 20.81
C ILE A 180 -7.55 -3.23 21.59
N PRO A 181 -7.17 -2.06 22.11
CA PRO A 181 -8.12 -1.15 22.74
C PRO A 181 -8.98 -0.57 21.62
N TRP A 182 -10.03 -1.29 21.24
CA TRP A 182 -11.12 -0.72 20.47
C TRP A 182 -11.79 0.29 21.38
N ASP A 183 -11.51 1.57 21.16
CA ASP A 183 -12.21 2.65 21.82
C ASP A 183 -13.68 2.58 21.37
N GLU A 184 -14.55 2.03 22.22
CA GLU A 184 -16.00 1.89 22.01
C GLU A 184 -16.71 3.25 21.77
N GLN A 185 -15.99 4.38 21.82
CA GLN A 185 -16.54 5.71 21.66
C GLN A 185 -16.78 6.15 20.20
N ILE A 186 -16.16 5.52 19.19
CA ILE A 186 -16.20 6.04 17.81
C ILE A 186 -17.44 5.58 17.01
N TYR A 187 -18.13 4.49 17.38
CA TYR A 187 -19.27 3.95 16.63
C TYR A 187 -20.60 3.88 17.41
N ARG A 188 -20.94 4.88 18.22
CA ARG A 188 -22.36 5.10 18.55
C ARG A 188 -23.10 5.63 17.31
N LEU A 189 -23.37 4.75 16.36
CA LEU A 189 -24.55 4.91 15.52
C LEU A 189 -25.74 4.82 16.45
N ARG A 190 -26.47 5.93 16.57
CA ARG A 190 -27.76 5.98 17.25
C ARG A 190 -28.64 4.88 16.67
N PRO A 191 -29.27 4.01 17.49
CA PRO A 191 -30.15 2.94 17.00
C PRO A 191 -31.41 3.41 16.26
N ASP A 192 -31.60 4.72 16.10
CA ASP A 192 -32.82 5.39 15.65
C ASP A 192 -32.81 5.81 14.16
N GLU A 193 -31.85 5.34 13.35
CA GLU A 193 -31.83 5.56 11.88
C GLU A 193 -31.76 4.24 11.07
N LEU A 194 -32.67 3.30 11.35
CA LEU A 194 -33.08 2.21 10.45
C LEU A 194 -34.60 2.16 10.30
#